data_AF-A0A380G6I5-F1
#
_entry.id   AF-A0A380G6I5-F1
#
_cell.length_a   1.000
_cell.length_b   1.000
_cell.length_c   1.000
_cell.angle_alpha   90.00
_cell.angle_beta   90.00
_cell.angle_gamma   90.00
#
_symmetry.space_group_name_H-M   'P 1'
#
loop_
_entity.id
_entity.type
_entity.pdbx_description
1 polymer ?
#
loop_
_entity_poly.entity_id
_entity_poly.type
_entity_poly.pdbx_seq_one_letter_code
_entity_poly.pdbx_strand_id
1 'polypeptide(L)'
;MTRTHKLNADHNIQYRILIACMKEQLFPEKTLLQFQQNQVMIQYQQHLLQVQYETISTLYQLELTGPIIYRVGAEEVTIETVEQLIDILSTHFHMTFHEQLIEELLHSRLGLKLSYQQLRQRERVMRHSLKFSRMPETLNFIAWLNHMNGDESFSVLGYTEGMVWEGHPSHPLTKTKLPLNTEEIQQFAPEFMKVIPLKMVLVRKTLLKSTSMTGEVDFVLKKMFPDQESKLRQWMQTYEGTLDDYRVMLVHPWQYTNVITKRFQTMIAQHDVIPTPFTIDSKATLSFRTMRLLHYPYHVKLPVNVQATSAVRTVSTVTTVDGPKLSYQLQDMLDIYPTLSVASEPYGAHIDVEADLARQFAMIVRHSPEIHTHDNTQLVTAVLTQVNPVDGQVVVDSLIEYLYGDINEQTIHQFMRQYMEALIPPLIAYIQQYGIALEAHQQNTIMQIEKENEAFSFIVRDLGGSRIYPETLKQTVPNFKITNESLISDEIEAVIAKFQHAVIQNQLGTLIHHFHHVHHIDEAPLYDIAAEVIEEAIDPSHAHADALKRVLFGDKMTVKALLNMRMEQKVKQYVQIDIQNPLEREL
;
A
#
# COMPACT_ATOMS: atom_id res chain seq x y z
N MET A 1 24.59 0.50 -17.66
CA MET A 1 23.46 -0.07 -16.88
C MET A 1 23.26 0.66 -15.56
N THR A 2 24.22 0.67 -14.62
CA THR A 2 24.07 1.38 -13.32
C THR A 2 23.82 2.89 -13.46
N ARG A 3 24.48 3.56 -14.42
CA ARG A 3 24.25 4.99 -14.73
C ARG A 3 22.82 5.26 -15.22
N THR A 4 22.24 4.34 -15.99
CA THR A 4 20.87 4.44 -16.52
C THR A 4 19.82 4.30 -15.43
N HIS A 5 19.99 3.37 -14.48
CA HIS A 5 19.03 3.20 -13.38
C HIS A 5 19.01 4.38 -12.41
N LYS A 6 20.18 4.99 -12.17
CA LYS A 6 20.24 6.22 -11.37
C LYS A 6 19.51 7.35 -12.10
N LEU A 7 19.78 7.55 -13.39
CA LEU A 7 19.12 8.58 -14.19
C LEU A 7 17.59 8.42 -14.21
N ASN A 8 17.10 7.20 -14.44
CA ASN A 8 15.65 6.94 -14.41
C ASN A 8 15.05 7.23 -13.03
N ALA A 9 15.76 6.90 -11.95
CA ALA A 9 15.30 7.21 -10.59
C ALA A 9 15.34 8.72 -10.30
N ASP A 10 16.35 9.45 -10.79
CA ASP A 10 16.40 10.91 -10.70
C ASP A 10 15.21 11.54 -11.44
N HIS A 11 14.98 11.19 -12.71
CA HIS A 11 13.84 11.68 -13.50
C HIS A 11 12.50 11.40 -12.82
N ASN A 12 12.26 10.16 -12.38
CA ASN A 12 10.99 9.78 -11.76
C ASN A 12 10.71 10.60 -10.49
N ILE A 13 11.72 10.80 -9.62
CA ILE A 13 11.56 11.64 -8.42
C ILE A 13 11.38 13.12 -8.79
N GLN A 14 12.13 13.63 -9.77
CA GLN A 14 12.01 15.01 -10.24
C GLN A 14 10.60 15.29 -10.77
N TYR A 15 10.04 14.40 -11.60
CA TYR A 15 8.68 14.52 -12.12
C TYR A 15 7.66 14.52 -10.99
N ARG A 16 7.76 13.60 -10.02
CA ARG A 16 6.86 13.55 -8.86
C ARG A 16 6.94 14.81 -8.01
N ILE A 17 8.13 15.40 -7.83
CA ILE A 17 8.27 16.70 -7.16
C ILE A 17 7.51 17.76 -7.96
N LEU A 18 7.77 17.92 -9.26
CA LEU A 18 7.10 18.94 -10.07
C LEU A 18 5.59 18.77 -10.12
N ILE A 19 5.10 17.55 -10.34
CA ILE A 19 3.67 17.23 -10.36
C ILE A 19 3.04 17.57 -9.02
N ALA A 20 3.65 17.17 -7.89
CA ALA A 20 3.15 17.50 -6.57
C ALA A 20 3.17 19.02 -6.31
N CYS A 21 4.23 19.73 -6.69
CA CYS A 21 4.30 21.18 -6.56
C CYS A 21 3.21 21.91 -7.36
N MET A 22 2.92 21.45 -8.59
CA MET A 22 1.86 22.00 -9.41
C MET A 22 0.47 21.67 -8.85
N LYS A 23 0.23 20.38 -8.55
CA LYS A 23 -1.04 19.87 -8.04
C LYS A 23 -1.41 20.53 -6.72
N GLU A 24 -0.45 20.63 -5.81
CA GLU A 24 -0.65 21.15 -4.45
C GLU A 24 -0.43 22.67 -4.34
N GLN A 25 -0.24 23.36 -5.48
CA GLN A 25 -0.07 24.82 -5.60
C GLN A 25 1.07 25.37 -4.71
N LEU A 26 2.21 24.69 -4.70
CA LEU A 26 3.35 25.01 -3.83
C LEU A 26 4.30 26.07 -4.40
N PHE A 27 4.14 26.41 -5.68
CA PHE A 27 4.91 27.48 -6.30
C PHE A 27 4.52 28.86 -5.72
N PRO A 28 5.44 29.84 -5.69
CA PRO A 28 5.13 31.18 -5.22
C PRO A 28 3.94 31.81 -5.93
N GLU A 29 3.26 32.73 -5.25
CA GLU A 29 2.26 33.58 -5.86
C GLU A 29 2.82 34.27 -7.11
N LYS A 30 2.00 34.38 -8.16
CA LYS A 30 2.35 34.90 -9.51
C LYS A 30 3.20 33.97 -10.38
N THR A 31 3.46 32.73 -9.95
CA THR A 31 3.99 31.71 -10.87
C THR A 31 2.96 31.45 -11.98
N LEU A 32 3.40 31.52 -13.24
CA LEU A 32 2.58 31.21 -14.41
C LEU A 32 2.83 29.76 -14.80
N LEU A 33 1.77 28.95 -14.77
CA LEU A 33 1.75 27.59 -15.29
C LEU A 33 1.08 27.60 -16.66
N GLN A 34 1.80 27.15 -17.69
CA GLN A 34 1.28 27.09 -19.06
C GLN A 34 1.47 25.68 -19.63
N PHE A 35 0.38 25.12 -20.14
CA PHE A 35 0.35 23.85 -20.85
C PHE A 35 0.14 24.12 -22.33
N GLN A 36 1.19 23.98 -23.15
CA GLN A 36 1.13 24.26 -24.59
C GLN A 36 2.06 23.31 -25.34
N GLN A 37 1.63 22.82 -26.52
CA GLN A 37 2.47 22.02 -27.41
C GLN A 37 3.18 20.84 -26.71
N ASN A 38 2.46 20.08 -25.88
CA ASN A 38 3.00 18.95 -25.10
C ASN A 38 4.11 19.34 -24.12
N GLN A 39 4.12 20.61 -23.69
CA GLN A 39 5.08 21.14 -22.72
C GLN A 39 4.39 21.82 -21.57
N VAL A 40 4.94 21.58 -20.38
CA VAL A 40 4.65 22.36 -19.19
C VAL A 40 5.73 23.41 -19.04
N MET A 41 5.33 24.68 -18.99
CA MET A 41 6.18 25.81 -18.69
C MET A 41 5.78 26.40 -17.34
N ILE A 42 6.73 26.45 -16.41
CA ILE A 42 6.57 26.96 -15.05
C ILE A 42 7.46 28.20 -14.95
N GLN A 43 6.85 29.38 -15.03
CA GLN A 43 7.57 30.65 -15.05
C GLN A 43 7.34 31.43 -13.76
N TYR A 44 8.42 31.82 -13.09
CA TYR A 44 8.40 32.74 -11.96
C TYR A 44 9.44 33.84 -12.18
N GLN A 45 8.99 35.08 -12.31
CA GLN A 45 9.84 36.21 -12.70
C GLN A 45 10.60 35.92 -14.02
N GLN A 46 11.94 35.95 -14.01
CA GLN A 46 12.81 35.65 -15.15
C GLN A 46 13.21 34.16 -15.25
N HIS A 47 12.75 33.33 -14.31
CA HIS A 47 13.12 31.93 -14.18
C HIS A 47 12.04 31.06 -14.83
N LEU A 48 12.47 30.15 -15.71
CA LEU A 48 11.59 29.24 -16.43
C LEU A 48 12.05 27.80 -16.25
N LEU A 49 11.16 26.93 -15.79
CA LEU A 49 11.29 25.48 -15.90
C LEU A 49 10.40 24.97 -17.03
N GLN A 50 10.93 24.06 -17.83
CA GLN A 50 10.23 23.48 -18.97
C GLN A 50 10.44 21.96 -18.99
N VAL A 51 9.37 21.20 -19.20
CA VAL A 51 9.41 19.73 -19.33
C VAL A 51 8.32 19.28 -20.31
N GLN A 52 8.55 18.20 -21.06
CA GLN A 52 7.50 17.64 -21.92
C GLN A 52 6.50 16.85 -21.07
N TYR A 53 5.27 16.74 -21.56
CA TYR A 53 4.30 15.78 -21.06
C TYR A 53 3.64 15.06 -22.24
N GLU A 54 3.27 13.80 -22.02
CA GLU A 54 2.57 13.00 -23.03
C GLU A 54 1.06 13.07 -22.83
N THR A 55 0.59 12.90 -21.60
CA THR A 55 -0.84 12.97 -21.26
C THR A 55 -1.08 13.77 -19.98
N ILE A 56 -2.28 14.35 -19.90
CA ILE A 56 -2.83 14.94 -18.69
C ILE A 56 -4.18 14.30 -18.48
N SER A 57 -4.30 13.55 -17.40
CA SER A 57 -5.52 12.88 -17.01
C SER A 57 -6.29 13.64 -15.95
N THR A 58 -7.54 13.23 -15.77
CA THR A 58 -8.35 13.61 -14.62
C THR A 58 -7.60 13.36 -13.30
N LEU A 59 -8.06 13.99 -12.22
CA LEU A 59 -7.42 13.91 -10.89
C LEU A 59 -5.98 14.47 -10.81
N TYR A 60 -5.59 15.27 -11.80
CA TYR A 60 -4.28 15.92 -11.91
C TYR A 60 -3.15 14.88 -11.99
N GLN A 61 -3.32 13.88 -12.85
CA GLN A 61 -2.29 12.88 -13.16
C GLN A 61 -1.62 13.28 -14.48
N LEU A 62 -0.30 13.46 -14.46
CA LEU A 62 0.47 13.90 -15.62
C LEU A 62 1.59 12.90 -15.89
N GLU A 63 1.73 12.48 -17.13
CA GLU A 63 2.91 11.72 -17.56
C GLU A 63 3.94 12.67 -18.15
N LEU A 64 4.95 13.02 -17.35
CA LEU A 64 6.07 13.87 -17.78
C LEU A 64 7.15 13.04 -18.47
N THR A 65 7.72 13.58 -19.54
CA THR A 65 8.77 12.91 -20.30
C THR A 65 9.90 13.84 -20.70
N GLY A 66 11.05 13.24 -21.03
CA GLY A 66 12.23 13.99 -21.47
C GLY A 66 12.92 14.82 -20.37
N PRO A 67 13.97 15.57 -20.72
CA PRO A 67 14.72 16.35 -19.75
C PRO A 67 13.89 17.51 -19.20
N ILE A 68 14.13 17.86 -17.92
CA ILE A 68 13.67 19.12 -17.36
C ILE A 68 14.73 20.18 -17.68
N ILE A 69 14.30 21.27 -18.31
CA ILE A 69 15.16 22.36 -18.74
C ILE A 69 14.88 23.59 -17.88
N TYR A 70 15.92 24.16 -17.30
CA TYR A 70 15.87 25.44 -16.61
C TYR A 70 16.48 26.54 -17.49
N ARG A 71 15.81 27.70 -17.56
CA ARG A 71 16.26 28.86 -18.32
C ARG A 71 16.19 30.14 -17.50
N VAL A 72 17.19 31.00 -17.69
CA VAL A 72 17.20 32.39 -17.20
C VAL A 72 17.96 33.27 -18.19
N GLY A 73 17.28 34.25 -18.79
CA GLY A 73 17.87 35.06 -19.85
C GLY A 73 18.32 34.21 -21.06
N ALA A 74 19.62 34.18 -21.35
CA ALA A 74 20.21 33.38 -22.41
C ALA A 74 20.82 32.04 -21.91
N GLU A 75 20.83 31.81 -20.61
CA GLU A 75 21.36 30.58 -20.02
C GLU A 75 20.30 29.47 -20.03
N GLU A 76 20.74 28.27 -20.41
CA GLU A 76 19.93 27.06 -20.42
C GLU A 76 20.71 25.91 -19.75
N VAL A 77 20.06 25.24 -18.80
CA VAL A 77 20.64 24.12 -18.05
C VAL A 77 19.66 22.96 -18.06
N THR A 78 20.13 21.78 -18.48
CA THR A 78 19.38 20.53 -18.29
C THR A 78 19.57 20.04 -16.86
N ILE A 79 18.47 19.77 -16.16
CA ILE A 79 18.49 19.25 -14.80
C ILE A 79 18.66 17.72 -14.85
N GLU A 80 19.80 17.22 -14.38
CA GLU A 80 20.15 15.80 -14.41
C GLU A 80 19.91 15.07 -13.08
N THR A 81 19.85 15.81 -11.96
CA THR A 81 19.69 15.18 -10.63
C THR A 81 18.60 15.82 -9.77
N VAL A 82 18.08 15.06 -8.81
CA VAL A 82 17.11 15.56 -7.83
C VAL A 82 17.67 16.74 -7.03
N GLU A 83 18.96 16.70 -6.67
CA GLU A 83 19.64 17.79 -5.97
C GLU A 83 19.61 19.10 -6.79
N GLN A 84 19.89 19.02 -8.10
CA GLN A 84 19.85 20.20 -8.97
C GLN A 84 18.44 20.79 -9.08
N LEU A 85 17.41 19.95 -9.15
CA LEU A 85 16.02 20.42 -9.15
C LEU A 85 15.69 21.14 -7.84
N ILE A 86 16.02 20.53 -6.71
CA ILE A 86 15.76 21.11 -5.38
C ILE A 86 16.49 22.45 -5.22
N ASP A 87 17.75 22.54 -5.68
CA ASP A 87 18.52 23.78 -5.63
C ASP A 87 17.87 24.90 -6.44
N ILE A 88 17.42 24.61 -7.67
CA ILE A 88 16.69 25.58 -8.51
C ILE A 88 15.37 26.00 -7.85
N LEU A 89 14.58 25.04 -7.36
CA LEU A 89 13.30 25.34 -6.71
C LEU A 89 13.49 26.17 -5.42
N SER A 90 14.55 25.90 -4.67
CA SER A 90 14.83 26.62 -3.42
C SER A 90 15.39 28.02 -3.68
N THR A 91 16.36 28.13 -4.58
CA THR A 91 17.10 29.37 -4.83
C THR A 91 16.31 30.34 -5.71
N HIS A 92 15.67 29.84 -6.77
CA HIS A 92 15.04 30.68 -7.80
C HIS A 92 13.51 30.73 -7.70
N PHE A 93 12.87 29.68 -7.19
CA PHE A 93 11.43 29.65 -6.93
C PHE A 93 11.11 29.83 -5.43
N HIS A 94 12.09 30.16 -4.58
CA HIS A 94 11.92 30.46 -3.15
C HIS A 94 11.10 29.40 -2.36
N MET A 95 11.16 28.14 -2.78
CA MET A 95 10.48 27.03 -2.11
C MET A 95 11.32 26.52 -0.93
N THR A 96 10.69 26.06 0.15
CA THR A 96 11.41 25.62 1.35
C THR A 96 11.54 24.09 1.38
N PHE A 97 12.76 23.59 1.16
CA PHE A 97 13.12 22.18 1.36
C PHE A 97 14.08 22.05 2.54
N HIS A 98 13.53 21.71 3.71
CA HIS A 98 14.34 21.44 4.90
C HIS A 98 15.20 20.16 4.75
N GLU A 99 16.31 20.09 5.49
CA GLU A 99 17.33 19.04 5.35
C GLU A 99 16.75 17.61 5.41
N GLN A 100 15.80 17.37 6.30
CA GLN A 100 15.15 16.06 6.44
C GLN A 100 14.39 15.65 5.17
N LEU A 101 13.63 16.56 4.56
CA LEU A 101 12.92 16.25 3.32
C LEU A 101 13.89 16.00 2.16
N ILE A 102 15.00 16.74 2.10
CA ILE A 102 16.05 16.48 1.11
C ILE A 102 16.61 15.07 1.30
N GLU A 103 16.97 14.69 2.54
CA GLU A 103 17.45 13.33 2.84
C GLU A 103 16.42 12.26 2.42
N GLU A 104 15.15 12.48 2.71
CA GLU A 104 14.05 11.57 2.37
C GLU A 104 13.87 11.40 0.85
N LEU A 105 13.95 12.51 0.10
CA LEU A 105 13.87 12.52 -1.37
C LEU A 105 15.05 11.77 -2.00
N LEU A 106 16.26 12.03 -1.51
CA LEU A 106 17.47 11.36 -1.99
C LEU A 106 17.48 9.86 -1.63
N HIS A 107 16.91 9.49 -0.47
CA HIS A 107 16.72 8.10 -0.07
C HIS A 107 15.64 7.41 -0.92
N SER A 108 14.55 8.11 -1.26
CA SER A 108 13.52 7.63 -2.20
C SER A 108 14.13 7.30 -3.56
N ARG A 109 14.97 8.21 -4.11
CA ARG A 109 15.73 7.97 -5.35
C ARG A 109 16.62 6.73 -5.24
N LEU A 110 17.34 6.56 -4.12
CA LEU A 110 18.15 5.36 -3.90
C LEU A 110 17.29 4.09 -3.95
N GLY A 111 16.15 4.08 -3.26
CA GLY A 111 15.20 2.97 -3.26
C GLY A 111 14.67 2.64 -4.65
N LEU A 112 14.30 3.65 -5.45
CA LEU A 112 13.87 3.46 -6.85
C LEU A 112 14.98 2.90 -7.74
N LYS A 113 16.20 3.44 -7.64
CA LYS A 113 17.36 2.91 -8.39
C LYS A 113 17.54 1.42 -8.10
N LEU A 114 17.50 1.02 -6.83
CA LEU A 114 17.66 -0.36 -6.41
C LEU A 114 16.50 -1.25 -6.92
N SER A 115 15.27 -0.72 -6.92
CA SER A 115 14.09 -1.39 -7.47
C SER A 115 14.23 -1.63 -8.99
N TYR A 116 14.63 -0.63 -9.76
CA TYR A 116 14.87 -0.78 -11.20
C TYR A 116 15.99 -1.77 -11.52
N GLN A 117 17.07 -1.79 -10.72
CA GLN A 117 18.11 -2.80 -10.84
C GLN A 117 17.56 -4.22 -10.63
N GLN A 118 16.70 -4.38 -9.63
CA GLN A 118 16.05 -5.65 -9.31
C GLN A 118 15.08 -6.10 -10.42
N LEU A 119 14.25 -5.20 -10.95
CA LEU A 119 13.38 -5.49 -12.11
C LEU A 119 14.20 -6.02 -13.29
N ARG A 120 15.25 -5.30 -13.71
CA ARG A 120 16.12 -5.74 -14.82
C ARG A 120 16.82 -7.08 -14.53
N GLN A 121 17.18 -7.34 -13.28
CA GLN A 121 17.73 -8.63 -12.89
C GLN A 121 16.68 -9.74 -13.07
N ARG A 122 15.44 -9.50 -12.65
CA ARG A 122 14.35 -10.48 -12.83
C ARG A 122 14.03 -10.74 -14.28
N GLU A 123 13.94 -9.71 -15.12
CA GLU A 123 13.76 -9.88 -16.58
C GLU A 123 14.81 -10.81 -17.18
N ARG A 124 16.08 -10.63 -16.80
CA ARG A 124 17.18 -11.49 -17.29
C ARG A 124 17.03 -12.93 -16.82
N VAL A 125 16.75 -13.12 -15.53
CA VAL A 125 16.55 -14.45 -14.95
C VAL A 125 15.35 -15.14 -15.59
N MET A 126 14.25 -14.43 -15.80
CA MET A 126 13.04 -14.95 -16.45
C MET A 126 13.33 -15.36 -17.90
N ARG A 127 13.95 -14.49 -18.70
CA ARG A 127 14.34 -14.83 -20.09
C ARG A 127 15.23 -16.07 -20.16
N HIS A 128 16.20 -16.18 -19.25
CA HIS A 128 17.07 -17.36 -19.18
C HIS A 128 16.29 -18.62 -18.78
N SER A 129 15.37 -18.51 -17.82
CA SER A 129 14.56 -19.62 -17.31
C SER A 129 13.57 -20.15 -18.35
N LEU A 130 12.90 -19.24 -19.08
CA LEU A 130 11.98 -19.60 -20.18
C LEU A 130 12.74 -20.31 -21.31
N LYS A 131 13.91 -19.78 -21.71
CA LYS A 131 14.76 -20.39 -22.73
C LYS A 131 15.27 -21.78 -22.31
N PHE A 132 15.69 -21.94 -21.06
CA PHE A 132 16.17 -23.23 -20.55
C PHE A 132 15.04 -24.28 -20.48
N SER A 133 13.84 -23.85 -20.08
CA SER A 133 12.66 -24.72 -19.93
C SER A 133 11.93 -25.00 -21.25
N ARG A 134 12.43 -24.49 -22.38
CA ARG A 134 11.81 -24.59 -23.72
C ARG A 134 10.35 -24.11 -23.76
N MET A 135 10.00 -23.18 -22.89
CA MET A 135 8.71 -22.48 -22.98
C MET A 135 8.74 -21.53 -24.19
N PRO A 136 7.57 -21.15 -24.74
CA PRO A 136 7.51 -20.13 -25.79
C PRO A 136 8.29 -18.87 -25.41
N GLU A 137 8.96 -18.24 -26.38
CA GLU A 137 9.68 -16.98 -26.14
C GLU A 137 8.73 -15.84 -25.72
N THR A 138 7.44 -15.97 -26.03
CA THR A 138 6.35 -15.06 -25.63
C THR A 138 5.30 -15.85 -24.86
N LEU A 139 5.32 -15.74 -23.53
CA LEU A 139 4.32 -16.33 -22.64
C LEU A 139 3.63 -15.18 -21.89
N ASN A 140 2.32 -15.06 -22.03
CA ASN A 140 1.53 -14.09 -21.29
C ASN A 140 1.73 -14.25 -19.77
N PHE A 141 1.87 -13.12 -19.05
CA PHE A 141 2.18 -13.11 -17.63
C PHE A 141 1.15 -13.85 -16.77
N ILE A 142 -0.14 -13.71 -17.03
CA ILE A 142 -1.19 -14.37 -16.25
C ILE A 142 -1.18 -15.88 -16.49
N ALA A 143 -0.98 -16.30 -17.74
CA ALA A 143 -0.78 -17.71 -18.06
C ALA A 143 0.43 -18.30 -17.32
N TRP A 144 1.53 -17.56 -17.23
CA TRP A 144 2.70 -17.95 -16.44
C TRP A 144 2.40 -18.07 -14.95
N LEU A 145 1.70 -17.09 -14.36
CA LEU A 145 1.28 -17.16 -12.95
C LEU A 145 0.38 -18.37 -12.69
N ASN A 146 -0.56 -18.65 -13.59
CA ASN A 146 -1.49 -19.77 -13.46
C ASN A 146 -0.77 -21.12 -13.50
N HIS A 147 0.28 -21.22 -14.32
CA HIS A 147 1.16 -22.39 -14.35
C HIS A 147 1.97 -22.54 -13.06
N MET A 148 2.55 -21.43 -12.56
CA MET A 148 3.34 -21.44 -11.33
C MET A 148 2.49 -21.65 -10.06
N ASN A 149 1.19 -21.33 -10.09
CA ASN A 149 0.28 -21.57 -8.97
C ASN A 149 0.08 -23.07 -8.66
N GLY A 150 0.57 -23.98 -9.52
CA GLY A 150 0.64 -25.41 -9.24
C GLY A 150 1.81 -25.84 -8.35
N ASP A 151 2.80 -24.97 -8.14
CA ASP A 151 3.96 -25.24 -7.28
C ASP A 151 3.67 -24.76 -5.86
N GLU A 152 3.59 -25.70 -4.90
CA GLU A 152 3.33 -25.38 -3.49
C GLU A 152 4.37 -24.43 -2.85
N SER A 153 5.56 -24.31 -3.45
CA SER A 153 6.61 -23.41 -2.99
C SER A 153 6.45 -21.96 -3.52
N PHE A 154 5.58 -21.76 -4.51
CA PHE A 154 5.32 -20.48 -5.15
C PHE A 154 4.02 -19.86 -4.63
N SER A 155 4.07 -18.56 -4.36
CA SER A 155 2.93 -17.78 -3.93
C SER A 155 2.71 -16.68 -4.94
N VAL A 156 1.61 -16.77 -5.72
CA VAL A 156 1.26 -15.78 -6.74
C VAL A 156 1.07 -14.41 -6.09
N LEU A 157 0.31 -14.34 -4.99
CA LEU A 157 0.11 -13.12 -4.25
C LEU A 157 1.45 -12.60 -3.69
N GLY A 158 2.24 -13.45 -3.06
CA GLY A 158 3.56 -13.08 -2.53
C GLY A 158 4.54 -12.61 -3.61
N TYR A 159 4.43 -13.12 -4.84
CA TYR A 159 5.21 -12.66 -5.98
C TYR A 159 4.76 -11.28 -6.45
N THR A 160 3.45 -11.06 -6.62
CA THR A 160 2.92 -9.77 -7.07
C THR A 160 3.10 -8.64 -6.06
N GLU A 161 3.09 -8.95 -4.76
CA GLU A 161 3.43 -8.01 -3.67
C GLU A 161 4.85 -7.44 -3.80
N GLY A 162 5.79 -8.21 -4.34
CA GLY A 162 7.17 -7.77 -4.59
C GLY A 162 7.39 -7.17 -5.99
N MET A 163 6.34 -6.98 -6.78
CA MET A 163 6.42 -6.40 -8.13
C MET A 163 5.98 -4.94 -8.20
N VAL A 164 5.62 -4.31 -7.08
CA VAL A 164 5.30 -2.89 -7.07
C VAL A 164 6.60 -2.09 -7.08
N TRP A 165 7.17 -1.92 -8.28
CA TRP A 165 8.52 -1.41 -8.50
C TRP A 165 8.67 0.06 -8.14
N GLU A 166 7.63 0.86 -8.35
CA GLU A 166 7.70 2.30 -8.11
C GLU A 166 7.06 2.74 -6.80
N GLY A 167 6.22 1.90 -6.20
CA GLY A 167 5.51 2.21 -4.95
C GLY A 167 4.24 3.03 -5.19
N HIS A 168 3.97 4.00 -4.33
CA HIS A 168 2.84 4.92 -4.47
C HIS A 168 2.90 5.64 -5.84
N PRO A 169 1.82 5.81 -6.61
CA PRO A 169 1.89 6.37 -7.96
C PRO A 169 2.35 7.84 -8.02
N SER A 170 1.85 8.70 -7.13
CA SER A 170 2.11 10.15 -7.19
C SER A 170 3.10 10.72 -6.16
N HIS A 171 3.47 9.98 -5.11
CA HIS A 171 4.23 10.54 -3.98
C HIS A 171 5.74 10.57 -4.27
N PRO A 172 6.47 11.67 -4.05
CA PRO A 172 7.92 11.70 -4.29
C PRO A 172 8.73 10.85 -3.29
N LEU A 173 8.29 10.72 -2.04
CA LEU A 173 8.88 9.79 -1.05
C LEU A 173 8.49 8.31 -1.22
N THR A 174 8.08 7.89 -2.42
CA THR A 174 7.50 6.57 -2.68
C THR A 174 8.33 5.37 -2.22
N LYS A 175 9.67 5.46 -2.30
CA LYS A 175 10.59 4.37 -1.93
C LYS A 175 11.50 4.67 -0.75
N THR A 176 11.26 5.77 -0.01
CA THR A 176 12.01 6.08 1.22
C THR A 176 11.88 4.93 2.22
N LYS A 177 13.01 4.50 2.79
CA LYS A 177 13.12 3.47 3.83
C LYS A 177 14.17 3.87 4.88
N LEU A 178 14.20 5.12 5.34
CA LEU A 178 15.18 5.60 6.32
C LEU A 178 15.01 4.93 7.69
N PRO A 179 16.09 4.57 8.41
CA PRO A 179 17.50 4.85 8.11
C PRO A 179 18.24 3.69 7.42
N LEU A 180 17.54 2.83 6.68
CA LEU A 180 18.17 1.64 6.08
C LEU A 180 19.24 2.01 5.07
N ASN A 181 20.36 1.28 5.11
CA ASN A 181 21.38 1.34 4.07
C ASN A 181 21.02 0.46 2.85
N THR A 182 21.90 0.41 1.85
CA THR A 182 21.64 -0.33 0.60
C THR A 182 21.44 -1.82 0.84
N GLU A 183 22.31 -2.44 1.63
CA GLU A 183 22.28 -3.87 1.94
C GLU A 183 21.00 -4.24 2.70
N GLU A 184 20.59 -3.41 3.66
CA GLU A 184 19.37 -3.59 4.42
C GLU A 184 18.12 -3.41 3.54
N ILE A 185 18.10 -2.47 2.60
CA ILE A 185 17.02 -2.35 1.62
C ILE A 185 16.95 -3.63 0.79
N GLN A 186 18.07 -4.14 0.28
CA GLN A 186 18.10 -5.38 -0.51
C GLN A 186 17.67 -6.61 0.29
N GLN A 187 17.93 -6.62 1.60
CA GLN A 187 17.58 -7.73 2.48
C GLN A 187 16.11 -7.70 2.91
N PHE A 188 15.55 -6.51 3.16
CA PHE A 188 14.24 -6.38 3.82
C PHE A 188 13.12 -5.89 2.91
N ALA A 189 13.43 -5.21 1.80
CA ALA A 189 12.41 -4.63 0.95
C ALA A 189 11.72 -5.69 0.06
N PRO A 190 10.38 -5.62 -0.09
CA PRO A 190 9.60 -6.66 -0.76
C PRO A 190 10.01 -6.89 -2.22
N GLU A 191 10.56 -5.86 -2.90
CA GLU A 191 11.00 -5.91 -4.30
C GLU A 191 12.08 -7.00 -4.54
N PHE A 192 12.85 -7.31 -3.50
CA PHE A 192 13.91 -8.32 -3.53
C PHE A 192 13.43 -9.74 -3.17
N MET A 193 12.19 -9.86 -2.66
CA MET A 193 11.52 -11.12 -2.31
C MET A 193 12.37 -12.10 -1.48
N LYS A 194 13.26 -11.57 -0.63
CA LYS A 194 14.16 -12.36 0.22
C LYS A 194 13.41 -12.98 1.38
N VAL A 195 13.92 -14.13 1.83
CA VAL A 195 13.49 -14.73 3.10
C VAL A 195 14.09 -13.93 4.25
N ILE A 196 13.23 -13.53 5.17
CA ILE A 196 13.55 -12.74 6.36
C ILE A 196 13.23 -13.59 7.58
N PRO A 197 14.25 -14.09 8.31
CA PRO A 197 14.07 -14.98 9.45
C PRO A 197 13.69 -14.16 10.69
N LEU A 198 12.39 -14.05 10.99
CA LEU A 198 11.88 -13.29 12.13
C LEU A 198 12.40 -13.87 13.44
N LYS A 199 12.80 -12.99 14.37
CA LYS A 199 13.31 -13.40 15.68
C LYS A 199 12.15 -13.83 16.57
N MET A 200 12.26 -15.02 17.15
CA MET A 200 11.37 -15.48 18.20
C MET A 200 11.94 -15.07 19.55
N VAL A 201 11.16 -14.34 20.35
CA VAL A 201 11.52 -13.95 21.72
C VAL A 201 10.42 -14.36 22.69
N LEU A 202 10.82 -14.68 23.91
CA LEU A 202 9.90 -15.02 24.99
C LEU A 202 9.73 -13.80 25.90
N VAL A 203 8.50 -13.38 26.15
CA VAL A 203 8.17 -12.22 27.00
C VAL A 203 7.37 -12.70 28.20
N ARG A 204 7.71 -12.28 29.41
CA ARG A 204 6.99 -12.65 30.62
C ARG A 204 5.52 -12.29 30.48
N LYS A 205 4.61 -13.24 30.72
CA LYS A 205 3.17 -13.08 30.47
C LYS A 205 2.54 -11.90 31.21
N THR A 206 3.08 -11.53 32.39
CA THR A 206 2.61 -10.39 33.18
C THR A 206 2.94 -9.02 32.55
N LEU A 207 3.89 -8.99 31.61
CA LEU A 207 4.32 -7.79 30.89
C LEU A 207 3.77 -7.73 29.47
N LEU A 208 2.89 -8.65 29.08
CA LEU A 208 2.30 -8.67 27.74
C LEU A 208 0.80 -8.39 27.84
N LYS A 209 0.34 -7.34 27.16
CA LYS A 209 -1.08 -7.14 26.88
C LYS A 209 -1.39 -7.83 25.56
N SER A 210 -2.29 -8.80 25.59
CA SER A 210 -2.78 -9.49 24.39
C SER A 210 -4.30 -9.35 24.26
N THR A 211 -4.78 -9.38 23.02
CA THR A 211 -6.20 -9.44 22.67
C THR A 211 -6.36 -10.47 21.57
N SER A 212 -7.34 -11.35 21.71
CA SER A 212 -7.68 -12.37 20.72
C SER A 212 -9.17 -12.31 20.40
N MET A 213 -9.54 -12.72 19.18
CA MET A 213 -10.94 -12.78 18.76
C MET A 213 -11.77 -13.70 19.66
N THR A 214 -11.23 -14.85 20.05
CA THR A 214 -11.95 -15.94 20.74
C THR A 214 -11.45 -16.22 22.17
N GLY A 215 -10.64 -15.32 22.74
CA GLY A 215 -10.19 -15.39 24.13
C GLY A 215 -8.96 -16.28 24.40
N GLU A 216 -8.28 -16.78 23.37
CA GLU A 216 -7.03 -17.52 23.52
C GLU A 216 -5.91 -16.66 24.09
N VAL A 217 -5.36 -17.10 25.23
CA VAL A 217 -4.33 -16.38 25.98
C VAL A 217 -2.91 -16.67 25.48
N ASP A 218 -2.67 -17.83 24.87
CA ASP A 218 -1.38 -18.24 24.30
C ASP A 218 -1.51 -18.62 22.82
N PHE A 219 -2.16 -17.74 22.07
CA PHE A 219 -2.47 -17.94 20.65
C PHE A 219 -1.22 -18.26 19.82
N VAL A 220 -0.14 -17.51 20.02
CA VAL A 220 1.06 -17.56 19.17
C VAL A 220 1.73 -18.93 19.26
N LEU A 221 1.96 -19.44 20.47
CA LEU A 221 2.59 -20.74 20.62
C LEU A 221 1.61 -21.88 20.31
N LYS A 222 0.37 -21.83 20.82
CA LYS A 222 -0.56 -22.96 20.75
C LYS A 222 -1.29 -23.09 19.41
N LYS A 223 -1.50 -21.99 18.69
CA LYS A 223 -2.21 -21.99 17.39
C LYS A 223 -1.29 -21.76 16.21
N MET A 224 -0.31 -20.85 16.32
CA MET A 224 0.57 -20.58 15.17
C MET A 224 1.76 -21.53 15.12
N PHE A 225 2.41 -21.80 16.26
CA PHE A 225 3.68 -22.54 16.30
C PHE A 225 3.69 -23.74 17.27
N PRO A 226 2.68 -24.64 17.25
CA PRO A 226 2.63 -25.77 18.17
C PRO A 226 3.84 -26.70 18.01
N ASP A 227 4.43 -26.75 16.81
CA ASP A 227 5.63 -27.51 16.45
C ASP A 227 6.91 -26.96 17.10
N GLN A 228 6.92 -25.70 17.55
CA GLN A 228 8.08 -25.06 18.20
C GLN A 228 8.09 -25.24 19.72
N GLU A 229 6.98 -25.71 20.34
CA GLU A 229 6.84 -25.80 21.79
C GLU A 229 7.93 -26.64 22.45
N SER A 230 8.23 -27.82 21.91
CA SER A 230 9.24 -28.72 22.50
C SER A 230 10.64 -28.07 22.52
N LYS A 231 11.01 -27.37 21.45
CA LYS A 231 12.30 -26.66 21.34
C LYS A 231 12.39 -25.50 22.34
N LEU A 232 11.29 -24.74 22.49
CA LEU A 232 11.22 -23.65 23.45
C LEU A 232 11.25 -24.14 24.89
N ARG A 233 10.58 -25.26 25.21
CA ARG A 233 10.65 -25.87 26.55
C ARG A 233 12.08 -26.31 26.87
N GLN A 234 12.79 -26.90 25.91
CA GLN A 234 14.20 -27.25 26.08
C GLN A 234 15.08 -26.01 26.29
N TRP A 235 14.87 -24.95 25.50
CA TRP A 235 15.60 -23.69 25.67
C TRP A 235 15.36 -23.06 27.05
N MET A 236 14.14 -23.10 27.55
CA MET A 236 13.80 -22.56 28.87
C MET A 236 14.44 -23.29 30.05
N GLN A 237 14.96 -24.52 29.87
CA GLN A 237 15.67 -25.24 30.93
C GLN A 237 16.96 -24.54 31.37
N THR A 238 17.50 -23.61 30.57
CA THR A 238 18.70 -22.83 30.93
C THR A 238 18.38 -21.58 31.76
N TYR A 239 17.10 -21.32 32.05
CA TYR A 239 16.63 -20.15 32.79
C TYR A 239 15.86 -20.55 34.05
N GLU A 240 15.81 -19.65 35.03
CA GLU A 240 14.92 -19.81 36.18
C GLU A 240 13.47 -19.53 35.75
N GLY A 241 12.62 -20.57 35.78
CA GLY A 241 11.20 -20.47 35.43
C GLY A 241 10.75 -21.54 34.43
N THR A 242 9.51 -21.43 33.96
CA THR A 242 8.94 -22.36 32.96
C THR A 242 8.46 -21.61 31.72
N LEU A 243 8.36 -22.30 30.58
CA LEU A 243 7.79 -21.70 29.36
C LEU A 243 6.37 -21.15 29.58
N ASP A 244 5.62 -21.73 30.53
CA ASP A 244 4.24 -21.34 30.82
C ASP A 244 4.13 -19.94 31.49
N ASP A 245 5.26 -19.39 31.94
CA ASP A 245 5.39 -18.02 32.46
C ASP A 245 5.68 -16.97 31.37
N TYR A 246 5.90 -17.43 30.14
CA TYR A 246 6.27 -16.58 29.01
C TYR A 246 5.26 -16.73 27.86
N ARG A 247 5.31 -15.78 26.94
CA ARG A 247 4.56 -15.77 25.67
C ARG A 247 5.51 -15.48 24.54
N VAL A 248 5.22 -16.07 23.38
CA VAL A 248 6.02 -15.87 22.18
C VAL A 248 5.65 -14.55 21.50
N MET A 249 6.65 -13.74 21.20
CA MET A 249 6.56 -12.58 20.31
C MET A 249 7.49 -12.79 19.12
N LEU A 250 7.05 -12.35 17.94
CA LEU A 250 7.91 -12.24 16.77
C LEU A 250 8.44 -10.81 16.65
N VAL A 251 9.70 -10.67 16.25
CA VAL A 251 10.34 -9.37 16.05
C VAL A 251 11.07 -9.37 14.72
N HIS A 252 10.88 -8.31 13.93
CA HIS A 252 11.63 -8.13 12.69
C HIS A 252 13.14 -8.05 13.00
N PRO A 253 14.04 -8.71 12.26
CA PRO A 253 15.47 -8.74 12.58
C PRO A 253 16.12 -7.37 12.73
N TRP A 254 15.76 -6.42 11.86
CA TRP A 254 16.24 -5.05 11.97
C TRP A 254 15.76 -4.37 13.26
N GLN A 255 14.48 -4.56 13.64
CA GLN A 255 13.90 -4.02 14.87
C GLN A 255 14.55 -4.65 16.10
N TYR A 256 14.82 -5.96 16.04
CA TYR A 256 15.48 -6.70 17.11
C TYR A 256 16.85 -6.09 17.43
N THR A 257 17.71 -5.96 16.42
CA THR A 257 19.09 -5.47 16.58
C THR A 257 19.17 -3.98 16.91
N ASN A 258 18.30 -3.15 16.31
CA ASN A 258 18.42 -1.70 16.41
C ASN A 258 17.57 -1.09 17.54
N VAL A 259 16.52 -1.78 17.97
CA VAL A 259 15.57 -1.26 18.95
C VAL A 259 15.44 -2.17 20.16
N ILE A 260 15.12 -3.45 19.98
CA ILE A 260 14.82 -4.34 21.12
C ILE A 260 16.02 -4.50 22.04
N THR A 261 17.19 -4.88 21.51
CA THR A 261 18.41 -5.11 22.30
C THR A 261 18.92 -3.86 23.02
N LYS A 262 18.58 -2.65 22.52
CA LYS A 262 19.05 -1.38 23.08
C LYS A 262 18.04 -0.78 24.06
N ARG A 263 16.78 -0.65 23.64
CA ARG A 263 15.74 0.03 24.42
C ARG A 263 15.11 -0.85 25.50
N PHE A 264 15.16 -2.18 25.33
CA PHE A 264 14.62 -3.14 26.29
C PHE A 264 15.72 -3.95 27.00
N GLN A 265 16.97 -3.44 27.01
CA GLN A 265 18.13 -4.11 27.61
C GLN A 265 17.91 -4.48 29.09
N THR A 266 17.23 -3.63 29.86
CA THR A 266 16.94 -3.88 31.28
C THR A 266 16.00 -5.08 31.45
N MET A 267 14.94 -5.15 30.64
CA MET A 267 14.03 -6.30 30.65
C MET A 267 14.74 -7.59 30.21
N ILE A 268 15.69 -7.49 29.27
CA ILE A 268 16.51 -8.63 28.86
C ILE A 268 17.41 -9.10 30.02
N ALA A 269 18.09 -8.16 30.69
CA ALA A 269 18.95 -8.47 31.84
C ALA A 269 18.18 -9.08 33.02
N GLN A 270 16.89 -8.76 33.16
CA GLN A 270 15.99 -9.29 34.18
C GLN A 270 15.30 -10.60 33.76
N HIS A 271 15.60 -11.13 32.57
CA HIS A 271 14.91 -12.27 31.97
C HIS A 271 13.39 -12.08 31.82
N ASP A 272 12.92 -10.84 31.78
CA ASP A 272 11.55 -10.50 31.43
C ASP A 272 11.31 -10.62 29.92
N VAL A 273 12.38 -10.43 29.15
CA VAL A 273 12.44 -10.73 27.72
C VAL A 273 13.62 -11.65 27.49
N ILE A 274 13.37 -12.89 27.06
CA ILE A 274 14.40 -13.89 26.78
C ILE A 274 14.56 -14.03 25.26
N PRO A 275 15.70 -13.61 24.70
CA PRO A 275 16.11 -13.98 23.34
C PRO A 275 16.16 -15.49 23.15
N THR A 276 15.76 -15.96 21.97
CA THR A 276 15.93 -17.37 21.57
C THR A 276 16.77 -17.46 20.30
N PRO A 277 17.43 -18.60 20.04
CA PRO A 277 18.13 -18.83 18.78
C PRO A 277 17.17 -19.13 17.62
N PHE A 278 15.86 -19.27 17.89
CA PHE A 278 14.88 -19.73 16.91
C PHE A 278 14.36 -18.58 16.05
N THR A 279 14.03 -18.91 14.80
CA THR A 279 13.47 -17.98 13.83
C THR A 279 12.31 -18.60 13.07
N ILE A 280 11.40 -17.74 12.60
CA ILE A 280 10.34 -18.12 11.67
C ILE A 280 10.62 -17.43 10.34
N ASP A 281 10.75 -18.24 9.28
CA ASP A 281 10.99 -17.72 7.95
C ASP A 281 9.75 -17.01 7.42
N SER A 282 9.99 -15.87 6.79
CA SER A 282 8.93 -15.02 6.27
C SER A 282 9.38 -14.27 5.02
N LYS A 283 8.46 -13.64 4.31
CA LYS A 283 8.76 -12.65 3.28
C LYS A 283 7.99 -11.36 3.54
N ALA A 284 8.61 -10.22 3.28
CA ALA A 284 7.95 -8.93 3.38
C ALA A 284 6.85 -8.82 2.31
N THR A 285 5.68 -8.32 2.71
CA THR A 285 4.62 -7.87 1.78
C THR A 285 4.86 -6.41 1.35
N LEU A 286 4.02 -5.87 0.48
CA LEU A 286 4.09 -4.49 -0.02
C LEU A 286 4.15 -3.43 1.09
N SER A 287 3.52 -3.71 2.24
CA SER A 287 3.57 -2.83 3.41
C SER A 287 4.94 -2.72 4.10
N PHE A 288 5.95 -3.46 3.61
CA PHE A 288 7.29 -3.67 4.17
C PHE A 288 7.33 -4.42 5.51
N ARG A 289 6.43 -4.08 6.43
CA ARG A 289 6.44 -4.55 7.83
C ARG A 289 5.47 -5.68 8.15
N THR A 290 4.57 -5.99 7.23
CA THR A 290 3.70 -7.16 7.34
C THR A 290 4.42 -8.32 6.68
N MET A 291 4.68 -9.35 7.46
CA MET A 291 5.52 -10.48 7.11
C MET A 291 4.62 -11.67 6.81
N ARG A 292 4.61 -12.15 5.57
CA ARG A 292 3.96 -13.43 5.23
C ARG A 292 4.83 -14.55 5.77
N LEU A 293 4.31 -15.34 6.70
CA LEU A 293 5.04 -16.47 7.24
C LEU A 293 5.10 -17.60 6.21
N LEU A 294 6.27 -18.22 6.07
CA LEU A 294 6.41 -19.39 5.21
C LEU A 294 5.94 -20.63 5.98
N HIS A 295 5.17 -21.50 5.33
CA HIS A 295 4.60 -22.73 5.91
C HIS A 295 3.55 -22.53 7.02
N TYR A 296 3.11 -21.29 7.27
CA TYR A 296 2.03 -20.99 8.21
C TYR A 296 1.00 -20.07 7.53
N PRO A 297 -0.31 -20.27 7.77
CA PRO A 297 -1.38 -19.52 7.10
C PRO A 297 -1.62 -18.14 7.74
N TYR A 298 -0.53 -17.43 8.09
CA TYR A 298 -0.59 -16.16 8.81
C TYR A 298 0.34 -15.12 8.20
N HIS A 299 -0.13 -13.87 8.26
CA HIS A 299 0.68 -12.68 8.12
C HIS A 299 0.88 -12.05 9.50
N VAL A 300 2.06 -11.47 9.76
CA VAL A 300 2.34 -10.78 11.03
C VAL A 300 2.80 -9.36 10.75
N LYS A 301 2.03 -8.37 11.20
CA LYS A 301 2.33 -6.94 11.12
C LYS A 301 3.19 -6.56 12.32
N LEU A 302 4.43 -6.16 12.04
CA LEU A 302 5.45 -5.89 13.05
C LEU A 302 5.88 -4.41 13.06
N PRO A 303 6.32 -3.88 14.21
CA PRO A 303 7.07 -2.64 14.25
C PRO A 303 8.40 -2.81 13.53
N VAL A 304 8.70 -1.87 12.66
CA VAL A 304 10.03 -1.63 12.14
C VAL A 304 10.24 -0.12 12.21
N ASN A 305 11.16 0.36 13.04
CA ASN A 305 11.42 1.79 13.26
C ASN A 305 12.15 2.42 12.06
N VAL A 306 11.55 2.25 10.89
CA VAL A 306 11.94 2.69 9.57
C VAL A 306 10.80 3.54 9.03
N GLN A 307 11.13 4.71 8.51
CA GLN A 307 10.19 5.54 7.75
C GLN A 307 9.99 4.90 6.38
N ALA A 308 8.76 4.49 6.06
CA ALA A 308 8.39 4.13 4.71
C ALA A 308 7.34 5.10 4.19
N THR A 309 7.62 5.76 3.06
CA THR A 309 6.92 6.98 2.61
C THR A 309 7.04 8.11 3.65
N SER A 310 5.92 8.57 4.20
CA SER A 310 5.84 9.70 5.11
C SER A 310 5.73 9.31 6.58
N ALA A 311 5.67 8.01 6.91
CA ALA A 311 5.40 7.53 8.27
C ALA A 311 6.40 6.48 8.75
N VAL A 312 6.79 6.59 10.02
CA VAL A 312 7.57 5.57 10.73
C VAL A 312 6.67 4.37 11.04
N ARG A 313 7.14 3.17 10.69
CA ARG A 313 6.34 1.95 10.66
C ARG A 313 6.28 1.24 12.02
N THR A 314 5.72 1.90 13.02
CA THR A 314 5.40 1.31 14.35
C THR A 314 3.98 0.75 14.43
N VAL A 315 3.71 -0.17 15.37
CA VAL A 315 2.35 -0.72 15.56
C VAL A 315 1.73 -0.07 16.80
N SER A 316 0.64 0.68 16.62
CA SER A 316 -0.02 1.34 17.75
C SER A 316 -0.65 0.30 18.69
N THR A 317 -0.60 0.56 20.00
CA THR A 317 -1.17 -0.34 21.02
C THR A 317 -2.69 -0.47 20.86
N VAL A 318 -3.38 0.63 20.54
CA VAL A 318 -4.84 0.61 20.28
C VAL A 318 -5.19 -0.28 19.09
N THR A 319 -4.39 -0.29 18.02
CA THR A 319 -4.63 -1.21 16.89
C THR A 319 -4.45 -2.68 17.29
N THR A 320 -3.52 -3.01 18.22
CA THR A 320 -3.37 -4.40 18.70
C THR A 320 -4.57 -4.91 19.49
N VAL A 321 -5.38 -3.99 20.03
CA VAL A 321 -6.60 -4.31 20.77
C VAL A 321 -7.80 -4.32 19.83
N ASP A 322 -7.93 -3.29 19.00
CA ASP A 322 -9.11 -3.10 18.17
C ASP A 322 -9.13 -3.98 16.91
N GLY A 323 -7.98 -4.35 16.34
CA GLY A 323 -7.93 -5.28 15.19
C GLY A 323 -8.67 -6.60 15.47
N PRO A 324 -8.33 -7.34 16.54
CA PRO A 324 -9.06 -8.55 16.94
C PRO A 324 -10.50 -8.31 17.35
N LYS A 325 -10.81 -7.21 18.05
CA LYS A 325 -12.20 -6.90 18.44
C LYS A 325 -13.07 -6.60 17.23
N LEU A 326 -12.60 -5.78 16.30
CA LEU A 326 -13.28 -5.47 15.06
C LEU A 326 -13.50 -6.73 14.23
N SER A 327 -12.46 -7.57 14.11
CA SER A 327 -12.59 -8.85 13.40
C SER A 327 -13.67 -9.72 14.04
N TYR A 328 -13.69 -9.85 15.38
CA TYR A 328 -14.73 -10.62 16.07
C TYR A 328 -16.14 -10.04 15.87
N GLN A 329 -16.28 -8.72 15.92
CA GLN A 329 -17.59 -8.06 15.88
C GLN A 329 -18.17 -7.92 14.46
N LEU A 330 -17.31 -7.79 13.45
CA LEU A 330 -17.72 -7.39 12.11
C LEU A 330 -17.61 -8.50 11.07
N GLN A 331 -16.89 -9.60 11.33
CA GLN A 331 -16.61 -10.58 10.28
C GLN A 331 -17.89 -11.11 9.61
N ASP A 332 -18.88 -11.54 10.40
CA ASP A 332 -20.14 -12.07 9.87
C ASP A 332 -20.95 -11.02 9.10
N MET A 333 -20.85 -9.74 9.50
CA MET A 333 -21.53 -8.62 8.83
C MET A 333 -20.86 -8.21 7.52
N LEU A 334 -19.54 -8.48 7.41
CA LEU A 334 -18.72 -8.19 6.24
C LEU A 334 -18.60 -9.41 5.30
N ASP A 335 -19.28 -10.51 5.60
CA ASP A 335 -19.31 -11.74 4.80
C ASP A 335 -20.68 -11.95 4.13
N ILE A 336 -21.29 -10.85 3.68
CA ILE A 336 -22.64 -10.85 3.07
C ILE A 336 -22.61 -10.72 1.54
N TYR A 337 -21.44 -10.40 0.95
CA TYR A 337 -21.26 -10.32 -0.49
C TYR A 337 -20.27 -11.40 -0.96
N PRO A 338 -20.66 -12.26 -1.93
CA PRO A 338 -19.77 -13.30 -2.43
C PRO A 338 -18.54 -12.73 -3.17
N THR A 339 -18.63 -11.50 -3.67
CA THR A 339 -17.55 -10.84 -4.42
C THR A 339 -16.56 -10.09 -3.53
N LEU A 340 -16.78 -9.98 -2.21
CA LEU A 340 -15.88 -9.26 -1.32
C LEU A 340 -15.78 -9.93 0.05
N SER A 341 -14.56 -10.34 0.43
CA SER A 341 -14.25 -10.81 1.78
C SER A 341 -13.25 -9.89 2.49
N VAL A 342 -13.19 -9.98 3.82
CA VAL A 342 -12.28 -9.19 4.64
C VAL A 342 -11.36 -10.09 5.46
N ALA A 343 -10.06 -9.87 5.36
CA ALA A 343 -9.06 -10.67 6.08
C ALA A 343 -9.04 -10.32 7.58
N SER A 344 -9.31 -11.31 8.43
CA SER A 344 -9.41 -11.17 9.88
C SER A 344 -8.05 -11.07 10.58
N GLU A 345 -8.02 -10.33 11.68
CA GLU A 345 -6.86 -10.10 12.55
C GLU A 345 -7.07 -10.81 13.90
N PRO A 346 -6.87 -12.15 14.00
CA PRO A 346 -7.29 -12.93 15.16
C PRO A 346 -6.59 -12.60 16.47
N TYR A 347 -5.42 -11.95 16.42
CA TYR A 347 -4.61 -11.72 17.60
C TYR A 347 -3.78 -10.44 17.48
N GLY A 348 -3.66 -9.72 18.59
CA GLY A 348 -2.72 -8.62 18.73
C GLY A 348 -2.08 -8.62 20.12
N ALA A 349 -0.83 -8.16 20.20
CA ALA A 349 -0.13 -8.05 21.46
C ALA A 349 0.87 -6.89 21.48
N HIS A 350 1.11 -6.33 22.66
CA HIS A 350 2.15 -5.35 22.91
C HIS A 350 2.70 -5.49 24.33
N ILE A 351 3.96 -5.06 24.52
CA ILE A 351 4.58 -4.99 25.84
C ILE A 351 3.91 -3.90 26.71
N ASP A 352 3.65 -4.22 27.98
CA ASP A 352 2.98 -3.36 28.96
C ASP A 352 3.95 -2.32 29.56
N VAL A 353 4.22 -1.28 28.78
CA VAL A 353 5.06 -0.13 29.13
C VAL A 353 4.43 1.15 28.56
N GLU A 354 5.06 2.29 28.79
CA GLU A 354 4.69 3.56 28.17
C GLU A 354 4.45 3.44 26.66
N ALA A 355 3.36 4.05 26.17
CA ALA A 355 2.81 3.80 24.84
C ALA A 355 3.80 4.02 23.68
N ASP A 356 4.74 4.95 23.84
CA ASP A 356 5.79 5.25 22.87
C ASP A 356 6.84 4.15 22.73
N LEU A 357 7.13 3.43 23.82
CA LEU A 357 7.97 2.24 23.80
C LEU A 357 7.16 1.01 23.41
N ALA A 358 5.91 0.88 23.88
CA ALA A 358 5.06 -0.27 23.57
C ALA A 358 4.85 -0.45 22.06
N ARG A 359 4.68 0.65 21.30
CA ARG A 359 4.54 0.61 19.83
C ARG A 359 5.76 0.08 19.07
N GLN A 360 6.92 -0.01 19.73
CA GLN A 360 8.16 -0.56 19.20
C GLN A 360 8.29 -2.06 19.44
N PHE A 361 7.46 -2.64 20.32
CA PHE A 361 7.49 -4.05 20.67
C PHE A 361 6.05 -4.58 20.81
N ALA A 362 5.42 -4.70 19.65
CA ALA A 362 4.04 -5.10 19.44
C ALA A 362 3.94 -6.01 18.22
N MET A 363 2.79 -6.66 18.01
CA MET A 363 2.48 -7.37 16.78
C MET A 363 0.97 -7.51 16.59
N ILE A 364 0.55 -7.63 15.34
CA ILE A 364 -0.79 -8.06 14.96
C ILE A 364 -0.65 -9.27 14.05
N VAL A 365 -1.38 -10.33 14.34
CA VAL A 365 -1.49 -11.52 13.52
C VAL A 365 -2.76 -11.38 12.68
N ARG A 366 -2.62 -11.67 11.39
CA ARG A 366 -3.70 -11.72 10.40
C ARG A 366 -3.73 -13.10 9.78
N HIS A 367 -4.91 -13.64 9.51
CA HIS A 367 -4.99 -14.80 8.62
C HIS A 367 -4.45 -14.42 7.24
N SER A 368 -3.73 -15.34 6.60
CA SER A 368 -3.26 -15.10 5.24
C SER A 368 -4.47 -14.83 4.34
N PRO A 369 -4.49 -13.73 3.56
CA PRO A 369 -5.52 -13.53 2.53
C PRO A 369 -5.27 -14.43 1.31
N GLU A 370 -4.15 -15.14 1.26
CA GLU A 370 -3.88 -16.12 0.22
C GLU A 370 -4.79 -17.35 0.41
N ILE A 371 -5.59 -17.64 -0.61
CA ILE A 371 -6.43 -18.83 -0.69
C ILE A 371 -5.65 -19.84 -1.54
N HIS A 372 -5.15 -20.88 -0.90
CA HIS A 372 -4.39 -21.93 -1.56
C HIS A 372 -5.30 -22.89 -2.35
N THR A 373 -5.95 -22.37 -3.39
CA THR A 373 -6.72 -23.14 -4.37
C THR A 373 -6.12 -22.95 -5.75
N HIS A 374 -6.02 -24.01 -6.53
CA HIS A 374 -5.57 -23.91 -7.92
C HIS A 374 -6.58 -23.19 -8.82
N ASP A 375 -7.81 -22.96 -8.34
CA ASP A 375 -8.93 -22.40 -9.09
C ASP A 375 -8.91 -20.88 -9.17
N ASN A 376 -8.06 -20.22 -8.38
CA ASN A 376 -8.01 -18.76 -8.27
C ASN A 376 -6.62 -18.21 -8.58
N THR A 377 -6.60 -17.02 -9.17
CA THR A 377 -5.39 -16.20 -9.33
C THR A 377 -5.54 -14.93 -8.52
N GLN A 378 -4.63 -14.72 -7.56
CA GLN A 378 -4.73 -13.62 -6.60
C GLN A 378 -3.63 -12.57 -6.83
N LEU A 379 -4.04 -11.34 -7.14
CA LEU A 379 -3.14 -10.23 -7.45
C LEU A 379 -3.39 -9.09 -6.45
N VAL A 380 -2.34 -8.56 -5.82
CA VAL A 380 -2.48 -7.27 -5.13
C VAL A 380 -2.79 -6.19 -6.18
N THR A 381 -3.84 -5.40 -5.99
CA THR A 381 -4.33 -4.49 -7.04
C THR A 381 -3.31 -3.40 -7.42
N ALA A 382 -2.40 -3.04 -6.51
CA ALA A 382 -1.25 -2.19 -6.80
C ALA A 382 -0.32 -2.71 -7.91
N VAL A 383 -0.34 -4.02 -8.20
CA VAL A 383 0.49 -4.61 -9.25
C VAL A 383 -0.07 -4.36 -10.65
N LEU A 384 -1.37 -4.06 -10.77
CA LEU A 384 -2.07 -4.02 -12.05
C LEU A 384 -1.46 -2.99 -13.02
N THR A 385 -0.93 -1.88 -12.50
CA THR A 385 -0.26 -0.84 -13.30
C THR A 385 1.26 -0.94 -13.29
N GLN A 386 1.82 -2.11 -13.00
CA GLN A 386 3.26 -2.36 -12.99
C GLN A 386 3.69 -3.17 -14.20
N VAL A 387 4.88 -2.87 -14.73
CA VAL A 387 5.52 -3.72 -15.75
C VAL A 387 5.93 -5.06 -15.15
N ASN A 388 5.63 -6.16 -15.85
CA ASN A 388 6.00 -7.49 -15.42
C ASN A 388 7.25 -8.04 -16.15
N PRO A 389 8.07 -8.88 -15.50
CA PRO A 389 9.33 -9.35 -16.08
C PRO A 389 9.19 -10.54 -17.05
N VAL A 390 7.95 -10.99 -17.33
CA VAL A 390 7.70 -12.21 -18.13
C VAL A 390 7.48 -11.86 -19.59
N ASP A 391 6.44 -11.09 -19.90
CA ASP A 391 6.15 -10.61 -21.26
C ASP A 391 6.58 -9.14 -21.47
N GLY A 392 6.92 -8.42 -20.39
CA GLY A 392 7.35 -7.02 -20.46
C GLY A 392 6.20 -6.02 -20.59
N GLN A 393 4.94 -6.47 -20.55
CA GLN A 393 3.76 -5.61 -20.56
C GLN A 393 3.42 -5.13 -19.14
N VAL A 394 2.48 -4.17 -19.04
CA VAL A 394 1.85 -3.83 -17.76
C VAL A 394 0.89 -4.96 -17.37
N VAL A 395 0.81 -5.30 -16.08
CA VAL A 395 0.05 -6.49 -15.63
C VAL A 395 -1.41 -6.47 -16.07
N VAL A 396 -2.09 -5.32 -16.03
CA VAL A 396 -3.49 -5.21 -16.46
C VAL A 396 -3.64 -5.46 -17.96
N ASP A 397 -2.66 -5.08 -18.77
CA ASP A 397 -2.65 -5.34 -20.21
C ASP A 397 -2.54 -6.85 -20.47
N SER A 398 -1.58 -7.52 -19.82
CA SER A 398 -1.48 -8.99 -19.86
C SER A 398 -2.75 -9.67 -19.36
N LEU A 399 -3.45 -9.08 -18.38
CA LEU A 399 -4.69 -9.63 -17.84
C LEU A 399 -5.85 -9.51 -18.82
N ILE A 400 -6.03 -8.34 -19.44
CA ILE A 400 -7.06 -8.12 -20.46
C ILE A 400 -6.82 -9.02 -21.67
N GLU A 401 -5.57 -9.10 -22.15
CA GLU A 401 -5.19 -10.02 -23.24
C GLU A 401 -5.47 -11.48 -22.87
N TYR A 402 -5.21 -11.88 -21.62
CA TYR A 402 -5.45 -13.24 -21.16
C TYR A 402 -6.94 -13.61 -21.12
N LEU A 403 -7.79 -12.69 -20.63
CA LEU A 403 -9.22 -12.93 -20.44
C LEU A 403 -10.02 -12.76 -21.74
N TYR A 404 -9.67 -11.74 -22.54
CA TYR A 404 -10.49 -11.33 -23.69
C TYR A 404 -9.82 -11.53 -25.04
N GLY A 405 -8.54 -11.93 -25.06
CA GLY A 405 -7.77 -12.25 -26.26
C GLY A 405 -7.05 -11.06 -26.89
N ASP A 406 -7.52 -9.83 -26.69
CA ASP A 406 -6.87 -8.61 -27.16
C ASP A 406 -7.15 -7.39 -26.25
N ILE A 407 -6.31 -6.36 -26.40
CA ILE A 407 -6.43 -5.10 -25.64
C ILE A 407 -6.94 -4.04 -26.61
N ASN A 408 -8.19 -3.64 -26.43
CA ASN A 408 -8.85 -2.58 -27.20
C ASN A 408 -9.88 -1.86 -26.31
N GLU A 409 -10.50 -0.81 -26.84
CA GLU A 409 -11.51 -0.02 -26.11
C GLU A 409 -12.64 -0.89 -25.53
N GLN A 410 -13.18 -1.83 -26.31
CA GLN A 410 -14.26 -2.71 -25.87
C GLN A 410 -13.82 -3.62 -24.72
N THR A 411 -12.65 -4.27 -24.83
CA THR A 411 -12.16 -5.19 -23.79
C THR A 411 -11.73 -4.45 -22.52
N ILE A 412 -11.21 -3.22 -22.64
CA ILE A 412 -10.93 -2.33 -21.51
C ILE A 412 -12.22 -1.92 -20.80
N HIS A 413 -13.26 -1.51 -21.53
CA HIS A 413 -14.57 -1.18 -20.93
C HIS A 413 -15.19 -2.38 -20.23
N GLN A 414 -15.15 -3.56 -20.87
CA GLN A 414 -15.63 -4.81 -20.29
C GLN A 414 -14.88 -5.14 -18.99
N PHE A 415 -13.54 -5.06 -18.99
CA PHE A 415 -12.73 -5.25 -17.80
C PHE A 415 -13.12 -4.30 -16.67
N MET A 416 -13.22 -3.00 -16.98
CA MET A 416 -13.50 -1.96 -15.99
C MET A 416 -14.89 -2.12 -15.38
N ARG A 417 -15.90 -2.48 -16.17
CA ARG A 417 -17.23 -2.79 -15.68
C ARG A 417 -17.22 -3.98 -14.73
N GLN A 418 -16.66 -5.12 -15.11
CA GLN A 418 -16.60 -6.30 -14.24
C GLN A 418 -15.83 -6.02 -12.94
N TYR A 419 -14.72 -5.26 -13.04
CA TYR A 419 -13.93 -4.87 -11.88
C TYR A 419 -14.73 -4.03 -10.88
N MET A 420 -15.45 -3.03 -11.38
CA MET A 420 -16.25 -2.12 -10.56
C MET A 420 -17.49 -2.81 -9.98
N GLU A 421 -18.20 -3.61 -10.77
CA GLU A 421 -19.39 -4.36 -10.32
C GLU A 421 -19.05 -5.36 -9.21
N ALA A 422 -17.86 -5.96 -9.23
CA ALA A 422 -17.42 -6.86 -8.16
C ALA A 422 -16.95 -6.11 -6.89
N LEU A 423 -16.38 -4.91 -7.02
CA LEU A 423 -15.75 -4.17 -5.92
C LEU A 423 -16.68 -3.14 -5.23
N ILE A 424 -17.40 -2.34 -6.01
CA ILE A 424 -18.11 -1.14 -5.52
C ILE A 424 -19.36 -1.50 -4.71
N PRO A 425 -20.29 -2.36 -5.19
CA PRO A 425 -21.55 -2.59 -4.49
C PRO A 425 -21.38 -3.07 -3.04
N PRO A 426 -20.49 -4.03 -2.73
CA PRO A 426 -20.24 -4.43 -1.35
C PRO A 426 -19.75 -3.29 -0.46
N LEU A 427 -18.89 -2.41 -0.98
CA LEU A 427 -18.33 -1.28 -0.24
C LEU A 427 -19.37 -0.18 0.03
N ILE A 428 -20.24 0.11 -0.95
CA ILE A 428 -21.36 1.05 -0.77
C ILE A 428 -22.33 0.50 0.28
N ALA A 429 -22.64 -0.80 0.23
CA ALA A 429 -23.51 -1.44 1.19
C ALA A 429 -22.98 -1.37 2.62
N TYR A 430 -21.68 -1.53 2.85
CA TYR A 430 -21.09 -1.36 4.19
C TYR A 430 -21.23 0.07 4.73
N ILE A 431 -21.20 1.08 3.86
CA ILE A 431 -21.45 2.47 4.25
C ILE A 431 -22.92 2.64 4.62
N GLN A 432 -23.84 2.18 3.77
CA GLN A 432 -25.28 2.37 3.98
C GLN A 432 -25.82 1.59 5.19
N GLN A 433 -25.43 0.32 5.33
CA GLN A 433 -25.97 -0.57 6.36
C GLN A 433 -25.26 -0.39 7.71
N TYR A 434 -23.96 -0.10 7.70
CA TYR A 434 -23.14 -0.16 8.91
C TYR A 434 -22.36 1.14 9.19
N GLY A 435 -22.36 2.12 8.28
CA GLY A 435 -21.56 3.33 8.42
C GLY A 435 -20.07 3.05 8.39
N ILE A 436 -19.62 2.01 7.67
CA ILE A 436 -18.22 1.60 7.60
C ILE A 436 -17.69 1.79 6.18
N ALA A 437 -16.59 2.51 6.05
CA ALA A 437 -15.75 2.50 4.85
C ALA A 437 -14.44 1.78 5.14
N LEU A 438 -14.19 0.69 4.41
CA LEU A 438 -12.90 0.00 4.45
C LEU A 438 -11.81 0.82 3.75
N GLU A 439 -10.55 0.63 4.13
CA GLU A 439 -9.41 1.22 3.42
C GLU A 439 -9.02 0.36 2.21
N ALA A 440 -9.93 0.27 1.24
CA ALA A 440 -9.80 -0.54 0.03
C ALA A 440 -8.92 0.13 -1.04
N HIS A 441 -7.77 0.68 -0.67
CA HIS A 441 -6.80 1.23 -1.63
C HIS A 441 -5.94 0.12 -2.25
N GLN A 442 -5.16 0.43 -3.29
CA GLN A 442 -4.40 -0.54 -4.08
C GLN A 442 -3.51 -1.53 -3.29
N GLN A 443 -2.92 -1.10 -2.17
CA GLN A 443 -2.10 -1.99 -1.33
C GLN A 443 -2.95 -2.97 -0.48
N ASN A 444 -4.16 -2.60 -0.11
CA ASN A 444 -5.01 -3.35 0.82
C ASN A 444 -6.09 -4.17 0.12
N THR A 445 -6.25 -3.99 -1.19
CA THR A 445 -7.21 -4.73 -2.00
C THR A 445 -6.48 -5.77 -2.85
N ILE A 446 -6.90 -7.03 -2.73
CA ILE A 446 -6.42 -8.17 -3.50
C ILE A 446 -7.55 -8.58 -4.44
N MET A 447 -7.28 -8.58 -5.75
CA MET A 447 -8.18 -9.08 -6.76
C MET A 447 -8.00 -10.59 -6.88
N GLN A 448 -9.12 -11.30 -6.99
CA GLN A 448 -9.19 -12.72 -7.29
C GLN A 448 -9.87 -12.91 -8.63
N ILE A 449 -9.30 -13.79 -9.45
CA ILE A 449 -9.88 -14.19 -10.72
C ILE A 449 -10.12 -15.69 -10.64
N GLU A 450 -11.40 -16.09 -10.70
CA GLU A 450 -11.81 -17.48 -10.81
C GLU A 450 -11.48 -18.00 -12.21
N LYS A 451 -10.76 -19.12 -12.31
CA LYS A 451 -10.27 -19.62 -13.61
C LYS A 451 -11.34 -20.25 -14.49
N GLU A 452 -12.44 -20.72 -13.90
CA GLU A 452 -13.49 -21.46 -14.65
C GLU A 452 -14.43 -20.51 -15.40
N ASN A 453 -14.82 -19.42 -14.77
CA ASN A 453 -15.82 -18.47 -15.27
C ASN A 453 -15.27 -17.04 -15.43
N GLU A 454 -13.99 -16.83 -15.11
CA GLU A 454 -13.30 -15.53 -15.17
C GLU A 454 -13.91 -14.46 -14.26
N ALA A 455 -14.70 -14.88 -13.27
CA ALA A 455 -15.37 -13.97 -12.35
C ALA A 455 -14.36 -13.28 -11.41
N PHE A 456 -14.64 -12.01 -11.12
CA PHE A 456 -13.84 -11.20 -10.22
C PHE A 456 -14.45 -11.16 -8.82
N SER A 457 -13.59 -11.35 -7.83
CA SER A 457 -13.89 -11.08 -6.43
C SER A 457 -12.69 -10.44 -5.75
N PHE A 458 -12.86 -9.94 -4.53
CA PHE A 458 -11.86 -9.15 -3.84
C PHE A 458 -11.70 -9.57 -2.38
N ILE A 459 -10.48 -9.38 -1.87
CA ILE A 459 -10.18 -9.47 -0.44
C ILE A 459 -9.61 -8.13 0.00
N VAL A 460 -10.25 -7.52 0.99
CA VAL A 460 -9.72 -6.32 1.66
C VAL A 460 -9.04 -6.71 2.97
N ARG A 461 -7.88 -6.12 3.25
CA ARG A 461 -7.13 -6.32 4.50
C ARG A 461 -6.91 -4.99 5.24
N ASP A 462 -6.56 -5.10 6.52
CA ASP A 462 -6.30 -3.97 7.44
C ASP A 462 -7.58 -3.23 7.88
N LEU A 463 -8.40 -3.92 8.69
CA LEU A 463 -9.57 -3.33 9.36
C LEU A 463 -9.20 -2.11 10.23
N GLY A 464 -7.97 -2.08 10.76
CA GLY A 464 -7.42 -0.97 11.51
C GLY A 464 -7.13 0.30 10.69
N GLY A 465 -7.45 0.32 9.38
CA GLY A 465 -7.42 1.50 8.52
C GLY A 465 -8.79 2.05 8.13
N SER A 466 -9.87 1.39 8.55
CA SER A 466 -11.26 1.76 8.25
C SER A 466 -11.68 3.12 8.82
N ARG A 467 -12.78 3.65 8.31
CA ARG A 467 -13.48 4.81 8.89
C ARG A 467 -14.89 4.39 9.25
N ILE A 468 -15.33 4.69 10.47
CA ILE A 468 -16.57 4.19 11.06
C ILE A 468 -17.38 5.38 11.57
N TYR A 469 -18.65 5.43 11.19
CA TYR A 469 -19.66 6.30 11.76
C TYR A 469 -20.45 5.53 12.84
N PRO A 470 -20.18 5.76 14.15
CA PRO A 470 -20.69 4.90 15.21
C PRO A 470 -22.21 4.84 15.31
N GLU A 471 -22.90 5.92 14.97
CA GLU A 471 -24.36 6.01 15.16
C GLU A 471 -25.13 5.06 14.22
N THR A 472 -24.57 4.72 13.06
CA THR A 472 -25.13 3.65 12.21
C THR A 472 -24.72 2.28 12.73
N LEU A 473 -23.43 2.08 13.01
CA LEU A 473 -22.93 0.78 13.45
C LEU A 473 -23.58 0.28 14.73
N LYS A 474 -23.85 1.17 15.70
CA LYS A 474 -24.51 0.84 16.97
C LYS A 474 -25.95 0.34 16.80
N GLN A 475 -26.60 0.59 15.66
CA GLN A 475 -27.94 0.05 15.40
C GLN A 475 -27.90 -1.47 15.23
N THR A 476 -26.83 -1.96 14.59
CA THR A 476 -26.60 -3.40 14.38
C THR A 476 -25.77 -4.03 15.51
N VAL A 477 -24.81 -3.28 16.06
CA VAL A 477 -23.93 -3.72 17.15
C VAL A 477 -24.05 -2.75 18.35
N PRO A 478 -25.11 -2.84 19.17
CA PRO A 478 -25.38 -1.86 20.24
C PRO A 478 -24.26 -1.68 21.26
N ASN A 479 -23.48 -2.74 21.51
CA ASN A 479 -22.36 -2.74 22.44
C ASN A 479 -21.00 -2.44 21.76
N PHE A 480 -21.01 -1.88 20.55
CA PHE A 480 -19.80 -1.52 19.83
C PHE A 480 -18.94 -0.55 20.66
N LYS A 481 -17.70 -0.94 20.91
CA LYS A 481 -16.71 -0.15 21.66
C LYS A 481 -15.36 -0.32 21.00
N ILE A 482 -14.75 0.79 20.65
CA ILE A 482 -13.42 0.84 20.05
C ILE A 482 -12.55 1.81 20.84
N THR A 483 -11.26 1.50 20.97
CA THR A 483 -10.30 2.37 21.69
C THR A 483 -9.60 3.36 20.76
N ASN A 484 -9.55 3.05 19.47
CA ASN A 484 -8.89 3.84 18.46
C ASN A 484 -9.81 4.90 17.87
N GLU A 485 -9.77 6.10 18.46
CA GLU A 485 -10.52 7.27 18.01
C GLU A 485 -10.22 7.67 16.55
N SER A 486 -9.04 7.32 16.01
CA SER A 486 -8.71 7.66 14.60
C SER A 486 -9.58 6.93 13.57
N LEU A 487 -10.26 5.84 13.96
CA LEU A 487 -11.21 5.14 13.12
C LEU A 487 -12.59 5.79 13.15
N ILE A 488 -12.89 6.58 14.18
CA ILE A 488 -14.21 7.16 14.39
C ILE A 488 -14.36 8.48 13.66
N SER A 489 -15.49 8.62 13.00
CA SER A 489 -15.97 9.86 12.38
C SER A 489 -17.26 10.31 13.05
N ASP A 490 -17.38 11.61 13.27
CA ASP A 490 -18.62 12.24 13.74
C ASP A 490 -19.59 12.51 12.58
N GLU A 491 -19.10 12.51 11.35
CA GLU A 491 -19.86 12.77 10.12
C GLU A 491 -19.73 11.60 9.14
N ILE A 492 -20.83 11.22 8.49
CA ILE A 492 -20.85 10.14 7.50
C ILE A 492 -20.10 10.53 6.22
N GLU A 493 -20.06 11.81 5.89
CA GLU A 493 -19.36 12.36 4.73
C GLU A 493 -17.87 12.04 4.76
N ALA A 494 -17.26 12.02 5.95
CA ALA A 494 -15.86 11.63 6.10
C ALA A 494 -15.66 10.10 5.97
N VAL A 495 -16.68 9.28 6.23
CA VAL A 495 -16.69 7.85 5.88
C VAL A 495 -16.77 7.68 4.36
N ILE A 496 -17.69 8.39 3.70
CA ILE A 496 -17.86 8.34 2.24
C ILE A 496 -16.59 8.87 1.53
N ALA A 497 -15.98 9.95 2.03
CA ALA A 497 -14.74 10.49 1.50
C ALA A 497 -13.56 9.50 1.62
N LYS A 498 -13.55 8.61 2.63
CA LYS A 498 -12.57 7.53 2.74
C LYS A 498 -12.71 6.55 1.57
N PHE A 499 -13.94 6.15 1.23
CA PHE A 499 -14.22 5.33 0.05
C PHE A 499 -13.83 6.05 -1.24
N GLN A 500 -14.25 7.31 -1.42
CA GLN A 500 -13.92 8.11 -2.60
C GLN A 500 -12.41 8.20 -2.83
N HIS A 501 -11.63 8.47 -1.78
CA HIS A 501 -10.17 8.49 -1.86
C HIS A 501 -9.57 7.12 -2.17
N ALA A 502 -9.97 6.08 -1.44
CA ALA A 502 -9.34 4.77 -1.54
C ALA A 502 -9.65 4.05 -2.87
N VAL A 503 -10.91 4.09 -3.30
CA VAL A 503 -11.40 3.34 -4.45
C VAL A 503 -11.36 4.20 -5.71
N ILE A 504 -12.01 5.36 -5.70
CA ILE A 504 -12.13 6.18 -6.92
C ILE A 504 -10.80 6.84 -7.26
N GLN A 505 -10.21 7.59 -6.33
CA GLN A 505 -9.01 8.37 -6.65
C GLN A 505 -7.76 7.52 -6.78
N ASN A 506 -7.50 6.64 -5.81
CA ASN A 506 -6.26 5.88 -5.76
C ASN A 506 -6.29 4.68 -6.71
N GLN A 507 -7.33 3.85 -6.65
CA GLN A 507 -7.38 2.59 -7.38
C GLN A 507 -7.88 2.76 -8.82
N LEU A 508 -9.12 3.20 -9.01
CA LEU A 508 -9.71 3.37 -10.35
C LEU A 508 -9.02 4.49 -11.12
N GLY A 509 -8.75 5.63 -10.48
CA GLY A 509 -8.06 6.76 -11.10
C GLY A 509 -6.68 6.40 -11.67
N THR A 510 -5.97 5.45 -11.06
CA THR A 510 -4.66 5.00 -11.57
C THR A 510 -4.80 4.01 -12.73
N LEU A 511 -5.85 3.17 -12.73
CA LEU A 511 -6.15 2.26 -13.85
C LEU A 511 -6.64 3.03 -15.08
N ILE A 512 -7.58 3.97 -14.89
CA ILE A 512 -8.11 4.83 -15.95
C ILE A 512 -7.00 5.66 -16.57
N HIS A 513 -6.12 6.25 -15.74
CA HIS A 513 -4.95 6.96 -16.23
C HIS A 513 -4.02 6.08 -17.08
N HIS A 514 -3.77 4.82 -16.67
CA HIS A 514 -2.99 3.88 -17.48
C HIS A 514 -3.63 3.65 -18.86
N PHE A 515 -4.94 3.37 -18.92
CA PHE A 515 -5.63 3.16 -20.20
C PHE A 515 -5.66 4.40 -21.09
N HIS A 516 -5.84 5.58 -20.50
CA HIS A 516 -5.75 6.84 -21.23
C HIS A 516 -4.36 7.08 -21.78
N HIS A 517 -3.34 6.91 -20.95
CA HIS A 517 -1.97 7.20 -21.31
C HIS A 517 -1.41 6.22 -22.34
N VAL A 518 -1.57 4.91 -22.11
CA VAL A 518 -0.94 3.84 -22.90
C VAL A 518 -1.77 3.46 -24.12
N HIS A 519 -3.11 3.43 -23.98
CA HIS A 519 -4.03 2.94 -25.02
C HIS A 519 -4.87 4.05 -25.65
N HIS A 520 -4.68 5.31 -25.24
CA HIS A 520 -5.40 6.48 -25.76
C HIS A 520 -6.93 6.38 -25.66
N ILE A 521 -7.41 5.68 -24.64
CA ILE A 521 -8.84 5.56 -24.33
C ILE A 521 -9.33 6.88 -23.69
N ASP A 522 -10.54 7.30 -24.06
CA ASP A 522 -11.18 8.43 -23.39
C ASP A 522 -11.52 8.05 -21.94
N GLU A 523 -11.20 8.94 -20.99
CA GLU A 523 -11.45 8.69 -19.58
C GLU A 523 -12.93 8.80 -19.23
N ALA A 524 -13.67 9.69 -19.89
CA ALA A 524 -15.04 9.99 -19.55
C ALA A 524 -15.94 8.74 -19.55
N PRO A 525 -15.93 7.88 -20.60
CA PRO A 525 -16.71 6.65 -20.58
C PRO A 525 -16.34 5.67 -19.47
N LEU A 526 -15.06 5.62 -19.03
CA LEU A 526 -14.64 4.75 -17.94
C LEU A 526 -15.11 5.27 -16.57
N TYR A 527 -15.17 6.60 -16.39
CA TYR A 527 -15.79 7.21 -15.22
C TYR A 527 -17.31 7.12 -15.25
N ASP A 528 -17.93 7.11 -16.42
CA ASP A 528 -19.37 6.89 -16.55
C ASP A 528 -19.76 5.49 -16.07
N ILE A 529 -18.97 4.45 -16.38
CA ILE A 529 -19.14 3.11 -15.81
C ILE A 529 -19.10 3.17 -14.27
N ALA A 530 -18.13 3.88 -13.70
CA ALA A 530 -18.02 4.02 -12.25
C ALA A 530 -19.24 4.73 -11.64
N ALA A 531 -19.74 5.79 -12.29
CA ALA A 531 -20.92 6.50 -11.85
C ALA A 531 -22.18 5.61 -11.90
N GLU A 532 -22.40 4.90 -13.01
CA GLU A 532 -23.51 3.96 -13.18
C GLU A 532 -23.52 2.87 -12.10
N VAL A 533 -22.37 2.21 -11.88
CA VAL A 533 -22.26 1.15 -10.86
C VAL A 533 -22.48 1.69 -9.45
N ILE A 534 -22.03 2.91 -9.15
CA ILE A 534 -22.29 3.57 -7.85
C ILE A 534 -23.77 3.90 -7.72
N GLU A 535 -24.40 4.49 -8.74
CA GLU A 535 -25.83 4.83 -8.73
C GLU A 535 -26.70 3.59 -8.52
N GLU A 536 -26.39 2.49 -9.21
CA GLU A 536 -27.09 1.20 -9.06
C GLU A 536 -26.87 0.58 -7.67
N ALA A 537 -25.68 0.76 -7.09
CA ALA A 537 -25.35 0.25 -5.76
C ALA A 537 -26.01 1.04 -4.62
N ILE A 538 -26.33 2.33 -4.82
CA ILE A 538 -26.98 3.16 -3.81
C ILE A 538 -28.47 2.82 -3.74
N ASP A 539 -28.87 2.11 -2.69
CA ASP A 539 -30.29 1.89 -2.43
C ASP A 539 -30.91 3.14 -1.77
N PRO A 540 -31.89 3.82 -2.41
CA PRO A 540 -32.49 5.05 -1.88
C PRO A 540 -33.33 4.84 -0.61
N SER A 541 -33.67 3.60 -0.26
CA SER A 541 -34.40 3.25 0.97
C SER A 541 -33.50 3.08 2.19
N HIS A 542 -32.18 2.96 1.98
CA HIS A 542 -31.20 2.79 3.05
C HIS A 542 -30.66 4.13 3.56
N ALA A 543 -30.04 4.08 4.75
CA ALA A 543 -29.41 5.26 5.33
C ALA A 543 -28.31 5.82 4.41
N HIS A 544 -28.08 7.13 4.54
CA HIS A 544 -26.99 7.87 3.89
C HIS A 544 -27.05 7.96 2.36
N ALA A 545 -28.12 7.51 1.71
CA ALA A 545 -28.24 7.57 0.24
C ALA A 545 -28.02 8.99 -0.32
N ASP A 546 -28.64 10.01 0.30
CA ASP A 546 -28.45 11.41 -0.12
C ASP A 546 -27.03 11.93 0.13
N ALA A 547 -26.40 11.50 1.23
CA ALA A 547 -25.02 11.86 1.54
C ALA A 547 -24.04 11.20 0.55
N LEU A 548 -24.28 9.93 0.19
CA LEU A 548 -23.51 9.21 -0.82
C LEU A 548 -23.58 9.94 -2.17
N LYS A 549 -24.79 10.27 -2.64
CA LYS A 549 -24.98 11.00 -3.89
C LYS A 549 -24.26 12.35 -3.88
N ARG A 550 -24.47 13.14 -2.82
CA ARG A 550 -23.86 14.48 -2.70
C ARG A 550 -22.32 14.44 -2.67
N VAL A 551 -21.73 13.50 -1.92
CA VAL A 551 -20.26 13.43 -1.80
C VAL A 551 -19.63 12.81 -3.04
N LEU A 552 -20.22 11.74 -3.59
CA LEU A 552 -19.63 10.99 -4.71
C LEU A 552 -19.83 11.68 -6.06
N PHE A 553 -20.93 12.41 -6.25
CA PHE A 553 -21.25 13.09 -7.51
C PHE A 553 -21.17 14.63 -7.43
N GLY A 554 -20.67 15.19 -6.31
CA GLY A 554 -20.43 16.63 -6.18
C GLY A 554 -19.38 17.16 -7.16
N ASP A 555 -19.26 18.48 -7.29
CA ASP A 555 -18.36 19.16 -8.25
C ASP A 555 -16.87 18.90 -7.99
N LYS A 556 -16.51 18.68 -6.72
CA LYS A 556 -15.12 18.56 -6.27
C LYS A 556 -14.88 17.32 -5.43
N MET A 557 -13.66 16.81 -5.54
CA MET A 557 -13.10 15.81 -4.65
C MET A 557 -11.94 16.41 -3.84
N THR A 558 -11.91 16.10 -2.55
CA THR A 558 -10.79 16.50 -1.69
C THR A 558 -9.69 15.44 -1.71
N VAL A 559 -8.45 15.87 -1.93
CA VAL A 559 -7.26 15.00 -1.93
C VAL A 559 -6.20 15.51 -0.97
N LYS A 560 -5.38 14.59 -0.45
CA LYS A 560 -4.29 14.94 0.47
C LYS A 560 -3.12 15.58 -0.30
N ALA A 561 -2.64 16.71 0.21
CA ALA A 561 -1.45 17.39 -0.28
C ALA A 561 -0.20 16.81 0.41
N LEU A 562 0.22 15.64 -0.04
CA LEU A 562 1.18 14.81 0.69
C LEU A 562 2.58 15.42 0.72
N LEU A 563 3.01 16.10 -0.35
CA LEU A 563 4.29 16.81 -0.35
C LEU A 563 4.23 18.03 0.57
N ASN A 564 3.14 18.80 0.51
CA ASN A 564 2.93 19.99 1.34
C ASN A 564 2.94 19.64 2.84
N MET A 565 2.22 18.58 3.21
CA MET A 565 2.25 18.05 4.58
C MET A 565 3.67 17.75 5.06
N ARG A 566 4.55 17.25 4.17
CA ARG A 566 5.97 17.04 4.50
C ARG A 566 6.74 18.34 4.56
N MET A 567 6.57 19.26 3.61
CA MET A 567 7.25 20.56 3.61
C MET A 567 6.93 21.38 4.86
N GLU A 568 5.69 21.37 5.33
CA GLU A 568 5.25 22.06 6.55
C GLU A 568 5.56 21.30 7.85
N GLN A 569 6.19 20.13 7.77
CA GLN A 569 6.42 19.21 8.91
C GLN A 569 5.14 18.80 9.65
N LYS A 570 3.97 18.92 8.99
CA LYS A 570 2.66 18.54 9.51
C LYS A 570 2.41 17.06 9.28
N VAL A 571 2.95 16.22 10.17
CA VAL A 571 2.71 14.77 10.12
C VAL A 571 1.29 14.40 10.60
N LYS A 572 0.60 15.29 11.34
CA LYS A 572 -0.71 15.04 11.98
C LYS A 572 -1.84 16.00 11.59
N GLN A 573 -1.57 17.05 10.82
CA GLN A 573 -2.59 17.97 10.31
C GLN A 573 -2.70 17.76 8.81
N TYR A 574 -3.87 17.28 8.36
CA TYR A 574 -4.11 17.05 6.94
C TYR A 574 -4.15 18.39 6.21
N VAL A 575 -3.22 18.58 5.27
CA VAL A 575 -3.35 19.61 4.25
C VAL A 575 -4.04 18.95 3.07
N GLN A 576 -5.09 19.59 2.59
CA GLN A 576 -5.96 19.08 1.55
C GLN A 576 -6.10 20.12 0.44
N ILE A 577 -6.32 19.63 -0.78
CA ILE A 577 -6.69 20.44 -1.94
C ILE A 577 -7.93 19.84 -2.56
N ASP A 578 -8.70 20.69 -3.26
CA ASP A 578 -9.83 20.23 -4.04
C ASP A 578 -9.45 20.14 -5.52
N ILE A 579 -9.91 19.08 -6.17
CA ILE A 579 -9.77 18.82 -7.60
C ILE A 579 -11.16 18.58 -8.18
N GLN A 580 -11.31 18.76 -9.50
CA GLN A 580 -12.56 18.46 -10.18
C GLN A 580 -12.91 16.97 -10.03
N ASN A 581 -14.18 16.70 -9.74
CA ASN A 581 -14.69 15.35 -9.64
C ASN A 581 -15.05 14.79 -11.04
N PRO A 582 -14.39 13.72 -11.52
CA PRO A 582 -14.75 13.12 -12.80
C PRO A 582 -16.10 12.39 -12.79
N LEU A 583 -16.66 12.13 -11.60
CA LEU A 583 -18.00 11.55 -11.41
C LEU A 583 -19.09 12.62 -11.25
N GLU A 584 -18.81 13.91 -11.50
CA GLU A 584 -19.82 14.96 -11.34
C GLU A 584 -21.12 14.63 -12.10
N ARG A 585 -22.26 14.79 -11.42
CA ARG A 585 -23.61 14.63 -11.98
C ARG A 585 -24.52 15.75 -11.46
N GLU A 586 -25.50 16.16 -12.26
CA GLU A 586 -26.60 16.97 -11.76
C GLU A 586 -27.47 16.10 -10.83
N LEU A 587 -27.53 16.47 -9.55
CA LEU A 587 -28.18 15.72 -8.48
C LEU A 587 -29.69 15.94 -8.37
#